data_AF-A0A9E7KMM7-F1
#
_entry.id   AF-A0A9E7KMM7-F1
#
_cell.length_a   1.000
_cell.length_b   1.000
_cell.length_c   1.000
_cell.angle_alpha   90.00
_cell.angle_beta   90.00
_cell.angle_gamma   90.00
#
_symmetry.space_group_name_H-M   'P 1'
#
loop_
_entity.id
_entity.type
_entity.pdbx_description
1 polymer ?
#
loop_
_entity_poly.entity_id
_entity_poly.type
_entity_poly.pdbx_seq_one_letter_code
_entity_poly.pdbx_strand_id
1 'polypeptide(L)'
;MKQKVTNLHFFFHDILSGDKPTSVQVAAPKNLSSLVKEKLFGTIFVIDDPLTEGPEADSKVLGSAQGYYIIAGQDSPMLEPGDGHGQGARRGRRQGGVPDGSGHR
;
A
#
# COMPACT_ATOMS: atom_id res chain seq x y z
N MET A 1 -13.63 -8.27 32.29
CA MET A 1 -12.30 -7.75 31.90
C MET A 1 -12.42 -6.25 31.67
N LYS A 2 -11.40 -5.43 31.98
CA LYS A 2 -11.39 -4.00 31.64
C LYS A 2 -10.99 -3.82 30.17
N GLN A 3 -11.66 -2.93 29.46
CA GLN A 3 -11.30 -2.53 28.10
C GLN A 3 -9.94 -1.82 28.11
N LYS A 4 -9.05 -2.21 27.19
CA LYS A 4 -7.82 -1.46 26.90
C LYS A 4 -8.09 -0.49 25.75
N VAL A 5 -7.66 0.75 25.90
CA VAL A 5 -7.76 1.79 24.87
C VAL A 5 -6.35 2.25 24.52
N THR A 6 -6.09 2.43 23.23
CA THR A 6 -4.82 2.93 22.69
C THR A 6 -5.12 4.07 21.74
N ASN A 7 -4.51 5.23 21.98
CA ASN A 7 -4.58 6.38 21.07
C ASN A 7 -3.35 6.34 20.16
N LEU A 8 -3.57 6.37 18.85
CA LEU A 8 -2.51 6.39 17.85
C LEU A 8 -2.46 7.77 17.21
N HIS A 9 -1.25 8.29 17.04
CA HIS A 9 -0.97 9.53 16.33
C HIS A 9 0.26 9.30 15.45
N PHE A 10 0.11 9.56 14.16
CA PHE A 10 1.13 9.34 13.15
C PHE A 10 0.79 10.19 11.91
N PHE A 11 1.78 10.37 11.04
CA PHE A 11 1.63 11.06 9.77
C PHE A 11 1.69 10.05 8.62
N PHE A 12 0.83 10.23 7.63
CA PHE A 12 0.72 9.39 6.44
C PHE A 12 1.21 10.19 5.23
N HIS A 13 2.10 9.61 4.42
CA HIS A 13 2.76 10.30 3.30
C HIS A 13 2.40 9.64 1.96
N ASP A 14 1.43 10.21 1.24
CA ASP A 14 1.05 9.78 -0.11
C ASP A 14 2.03 10.38 -1.14
N ILE A 15 3.00 9.58 -1.60
CA ILE A 15 4.07 10.04 -2.50
C ILE A 15 3.77 9.60 -3.93
N LEU A 16 3.12 10.49 -4.69
CA LEU A 16 2.69 10.24 -6.08
C LEU A 16 3.80 10.44 -7.14
N SER A 17 4.92 11.07 -6.78
CA SER A 17 5.96 11.46 -7.75
C SER A 17 7.35 11.57 -7.11
N GLY A 18 8.39 11.72 -7.95
CA GLY A 18 9.79 11.74 -7.53
C GLY A 18 10.50 10.41 -7.81
N ASP A 19 11.70 10.24 -7.24
CA ASP A 19 12.56 9.09 -7.55
C ASP A 19 12.03 7.76 -6.98
N LYS A 20 11.20 7.83 -5.92
CA LYS A 20 10.66 6.67 -5.22
C LYS A 20 9.20 6.92 -4.81
N PRO A 21 8.26 6.88 -5.77
CA PRO A 21 6.84 6.99 -5.44
C PRO A 21 6.39 5.78 -4.61
N THR A 22 5.52 6.02 -3.63
CA THR A 22 4.90 4.99 -2.78
C THR A 22 3.42 4.76 -3.12
N SER A 23 2.88 5.63 -3.98
CA SER A 23 1.52 5.56 -4.50
C SER A 23 1.53 5.61 -6.03
N VAL A 24 0.86 4.65 -6.65
CA VAL A 24 0.92 4.45 -8.11
C VAL A 24 -0.49 4.31 -8.66
N GLN A 25 -0.81 5.12 -9.69
CA GLN A 25 -2.05 4.98 -10.44
C GLN A 25 -2.03 3.68 -11.25
N VAL A 26 -2.98 2.77 -10.98
CA VAL A 26 -3.09 1.46 -11.66
C VAL A 26 -4.24 1.40 -12.66
N ALA A 27 -5.24 2.27 -12.52
CA ALA A 27 -6.34 2.39 -13.47
C ALA A 27 -6.87 3.82 -13.49
N ALA A 28 -7.33 4.26 -14.67
CA ALA A 28 -8.02 5.53 -14.85
C ALA A 28 -8.97 5.46 -16.06
N PRO A 29 -10.02 6.30 -16.11
CA PRO A 29 -10.86 6.44 -17.29
C PRO A 29 -10.07 6.82 -18.56
N LYS A 30 -10.46 6.26 -19.71
CA LYS A 30 -9.77 6.46 -21.01
C LYS A 30 -9.64 7.92 -21.46
N ASN A 31 -10.54 8.79 -21.01
CA ASN A 31 -10.65 10.18 -21.43
C ASN A 31 -10.31 11.15 -20.29
N LEU A 32 -9.27 10.88 -19.50
CA LEU A 32 -8.63 11.94 -18.73
C LEU A 32 -8.00 12.93 -19.71
N SER A 33 -8.79 13.85 -20.25
CA SER A 33 -8.23 15.00 -20.95
C SER A 33 -7.43 15.79 -19.92
N SER A 34 -6.14 16.01 -20.18
CA SER A 34 -5.22 16.78 -19.31
C SER A 34 -5.68 18.23 -19.04
N LEU A 35 -6.78 18.66 -19.65
CA LEU A 35 -7.36 20.00 -19.58
C LEU A 35 -8.63 20.10 -18.71
N VAL A 36 -9.23 18.99 -18.29
CA VAL A 36 -10.45 19.02 -17.46
C VAL A 36 -10.08 18.55 -16.06
N LYS A 37 -10.01 19.50 -15.13
CA LYS A 37 -9.69 19.34 -13.70
C LYS A 37 -10.68 18.46 -12.92
N GLU A 38 -11.63 17.79 -13.57
CA GLU A 38 -12.89 17.38 -12.91
C GLU A 38 -13.29 15.91 -13.09
N LYS A 39 -12.55 15.08 -13.84
CA LYS A 39 -12.90 13.64 -13.96
C LYS A 39 -11.78 12.72 -13.55
N LEU A 40 -11.45 12.79 -12.26
CA LEU A 40 -10.66 11.76 -11.58
C LEU A 40 -11.52 10.57 -11.13
N PHE A 41 -12.85 10.65 -11.23
CA PHE A 41 -13.77 9.57 -10.90
C PHE A 41 -13.36 8.24 -11.55
N GLY A 42 -13.25 7.18 -10.74
CA GLY A 42 -12.85 5.85 -11.20
C GLY A 42 -11.35 5.66 -11.35
N THR A 43 -10.53 6.65 -11.00
CA THR A 43 -9.07 6.47 -10.88
C THR A 43 -8.76 5.66 -9.61
N ILE A 44 -7.86 4.67 -9.75
CA ILE A 44 -7.44 3.76 -8.69
C ILE A 44 -5.93 3.89 -8.48
N PHE A 45 -5.53 4.00 -7.23
CA PHE A 45 -4.13 4.03 -6.79
C PHE A 45 -3.84 2.85 -5.87
N VAL A 46 -2.69 2.21 -6.02
CA VAL A 46 -2.15 1.24 -5.06
C VAL A 46 -1.08 1.92 -4.24
N ILE A 47 -1.08 1.69 -2.92
CA ILE A 47 -0.22 2.38 -1.96
C ILE A 47 0.59 1.41 -1.08
N ASP A 48 1.82 1.83 -0.76
CA ASP A 48 2.67 1.33 0.32
C ASP A 48 3.34 2.53 1.01
N ASP A 49 2.50 3.35 1.66
CA ASP A 49 2.88 4.67 2.14
C ASP A 49 3.45 4.61 3.57
N PRO A 50 4.56 5.31 3.87
CA PRO A 50 5.16 5.27 5.19
C PRO A 50 4.28 6.00 6.22
N LEU A 51 4.20 5.43 7.41
CA LEU A 51 3.63 6.06 8.61
C LEU A 51 4.77 6.52 9.50
N THR A 52 4.81 7.80 9.86
CA THR A 52 5.93 8.38 10.62
C THR A 52 5.47 9.07 11.91
N GLU A 53 6.42 9.31 12.81
CA GLU A 53 6.20 10.01 14.07
C GLU A 53 5.98 11.52 13.90
N GLY A 54 6.61 12.14 12.90
CA GLY A 54 6.50 13.58 12.59
C GLY A 54 6.06 13.83 11.14
N PRO A 55 5.63 15.06 10.80
CA PRO A 55 5.23 15.42 9.44
C PRO A 55 6.40 15.49 8.45
N GLU A 56 7.65 15.52 8.93
CA GLU A 56 8.85 15.56 8.09
C GLU A 56 9.14 14.18 7.48
N ALA A 57 9.56 14.16 6.21
CA ALA A 57 9.81 12.93 5.46
C ALA A 57 10.99 12.09 6.00
N ASP A 58 11.91 12.72 6.74
CA ASP A 58 13.06 12.07 7.39
C ASP A 58 12.80 11.69 8.86
N SER A 59 11.59 11.95 9.37
CA SER A 59 11.19 11.54 10.71
C SER A 59 11.12 10.01 10.85
N LYS A 60 11.10 9.54 12.09
CA LYS A 60 11.14 8.11 12.39
C LYS A 60 9.93 7.37 11.79
N VAL A 61 10.22 6.35 10.98
CA VAL A 61 9.21 5.43 10.43
C VAL A 61 8.67 4.51 11.52
N LEU A 62 7.35 4.47 11.65
CA LEU A 62 6.59 3.65 12.59
C LEU A 62 5.97 2.40 11.93
N GLY A 63 5.73 2.47 10.62
CA GLY A 63 5.16 1.36 9.82
C GLY A 63 4.82 1.82 8.41
N SER A 64 3.97 1.04 7.73
CA SER A 64 3.44 1.38 6.40
C SER A 64 1.94 1.12 6.33
N ALA A 65 1.24 1.94 5.56
CA ALA A 65 -0.16 1.74 5.16
C ALA A 65 -0.19 1.13 3.75
N GLN A 66 -0.70 -0.10 3.66
CA GLN A 66 -0.73 -0.89 2.43
C GLN A 66 -2.17 -1.13 1.99
N GLY A 67 -2.46 -0.90 0.71
CA GLY A 67 -3.80 -1.07 0.17
C GLY A 67 -3.97 -0.34 -1.15
N TYR A 68 -5.16 0.19 -1.36
CA TYR A 68 -5.48 1.02 -2.51
C TYR A 68 -6.49 2.10 -2.11
N TYR A 69 -6.65 3.12 -2.94
CA TYR A 69 -7.77 4.03 -2.85
C TYR A 69 -8.35 4.32 -4.22
N ILE A 70 -9.62 4.70 -4.24
CA ILE A 70 -10.36 5.05 -5.45
C ILE A 70 -10.88 6.46 -5.31
N ILE A 71 -10.85 7.23 -6.40
CA ILE A 71 -11.61 8.47 -6.48
C ILE A 71 -13.06 8.11 -6.84
N ALA A 72 -13.95 8.08 -5.87
CA ALA A 72 -15.32 7.60 -6.00
C ALA A 72 -16.36 8.72 -6.24
N GLY A 73 -15.98 9.98 -6.07
CA GLY A 73 -16.89 11.10 -6.25
C GLY A 73 -16.98 11.56 -7.71
N GLN A 74 -18.21 11.73 -8.21
CA GLN A 74 -18.48 12.14 -9.59
C GLN A 74 -18.43 13.67 -9.78
N ASP A 75 -18.95 14.42 -8.82
CA ASP A 75 -19.02 15.89 -8.87
C ASP A 75 -17.87 16.56 -8.11
N SER A 76 -17.20 15.82 -7.22
CA SER A 76 -16.05 16.27 -6.45
C SER A 76 -15.14 15.09 -6.13
N PRO A 77 -13.81 15.24 -6.08
CA PRO A 77 -12.93 14.16 -5.70
C PRO A 77 -13.23 13.67 -4.28
N MET A 78 -13.55 12.38 -4.15
CA MET A 78 -13.76 11.71 -2.86
C MET A 78 -12.91 10.45 -2.84
N LEU A 79 -12.03 10.34 -1.85
CA LEU A 79 -11.13 9.21 -1.67
C LEU A 79 -11.81 8.12 -0.84
N GLU A 80 -11.92 6.93 -1.41
CA GLU A 80 -12.39 5.73 -0.70
C GLU A 80 -11.23 4.74 -0.54
N PRO A 81 -10.70 4.56 0.68
CA PRO A 81 -9.66 3.57 0.96
C PRO A 81 -10.20 2.13 0.89
N GLY A 82 -9.37 1.20 0.43
CA GLY A 82 -9.62 -0.23 0.50
C GLY A 82 -8.35 -0.97 0.91
N ASP A 83 -8.52 -2.07 1.65
CA ASP A 83 -7.44 -2.93 2.09
C ASP A 83 -7.30 -4.16 1.19
N GLY A 84 -6.07 -4.46 0.80
CA GLY A 84 -5.75 -5.63 -0.02
C GLY A 84 -5.72 -6.90 0.82
N HIS A 85 -6.87 -7.41 1.27
CA HIS A 85 -6.93 -8.73 1.92
C HIS A 85 -6.78 -9.87 0.90
N GLY A 86 -5.59 -10.00 0.32
CA GLY A 86 -5.18 -11.19 -0.42
C GLY A 86 -4.77 -12.30 0.55
N GLN A 87 -5.55 -13.36 0.65
CA GLN A 87 -5.13 -14.61 1.30
C GLN A 87 -4.04 -15.30 0.45
N GLY A 88 -2.82 -14.78 0.52
CA GLY A 88 -1.63 -15.42 -0.03
C GLY A 88 -0.93 -16.21 1.07
N ALA A 89 -1.33 -17.47 1.26
CA ALA A 89 -0.61 -18.38 2.13
C ALA A 89 0.87 -18.40 1.74
N ARG A 90 1.74 -17.92 2.64
CA ARG A 90 3.19 -18.06 2.50
C ARG A 90 3.50 -19.56 2.49
N ARG A 91 3.65 -20.16 1.30
CA ARG A 91 4.21 -21.51 1.17
C ARG A 91 5.63 -21.45 1.72
N GLY A 92 5.81 -22.06 2.89
CA GLY A 92 7.11 -22.21 3.52
C GLY A 92 8.11 -22.83 2.55
N ARG A 93 9.31 -22.25 2.51
CA ARG A 93 10.48 -22.86 1.90
C ARG A 93 10.61 -24.29 2.44
N ARG A 94 10.48 -25.29 1.56
CA ARG A 94 10.99 -26.63 1.85
C ARG A 94 12.51 -26.52 1.90
N GLN A 95 13.09 -26.54 3.10
CA GLN A 95 14.45 -27.04 3.29
C GLN A 95 14.36 -28.53 3.61
N GLY A 96 15.19 -29.33 2.96
CA GLY A 96 15.31 -30.77 3.16
C GLY A 96 15.50 -31.47 1.82
N GLY A 97 16.61 -32.14 1.52
CA GLY A 97 17.81 -32.41 2.29
C GLY A 97 18.93 -32.82 1.34
N VAL A 98 20.16 -32.74 1.83
CA VAL A 98 21.37 -33.22 1.13
C VAL A 98 21.29 -34.74 1.01
N PRO A 99 21.52 -35.35 -0.16
CA PRO A 99 21.65 -36.80 -0.25
C PRO A 99 22.97 -37.21 0.40
N ASP A 100 22.89 -38.07 1.41
CA ASP A 100 24.07 -38.69 2.02
C ASP A 100 24.69 -39.67 1.01
N GLY A 101 25.94 -39.41 0.67
CA GLY A 101 26.76 -40.24 -0.19
C GLY A 101 27.65 -41.14 0.65
N SER A 102 27.23 -42.40 0.81
CA SER A 102 28.07 -43.55 1.15
C SER A 102 27.34 -44.79 0.60
N GLY A 103 27.92 -45.77 -0.08
CA GLY A 103 29.29 -46.24 -0.20
C GLY A 103 29.26 -47.77 -0.02
N HIS A 104 29.58 -48.51 -1.10
CA HIS A 104 30.02 -49.91 -1.13
C HIS A 104 29.11 -51.05 -0.62
N ARG A 105 28.58 -51.88 -1.53
CA ARG A 105 29.12 -53.21 -1.93
C ARG A 105 28.30 -53.78 -3.09
#